data_AF-A0A7K4EYM5-F1
#
_entry.id   AF-A0A7K4EYM5-F1
#
_cell.length_a   1.000
_cell.length_b   1.000
_cell.length_c   1.000
_cell.angle_alpha   90.00
_cell.angle_beta   90.00
_cell.angle_gamma   90.00
#
_symmetry.space_group_name_H-M   'P 1'
#
loop_
_entity.id
_entity.type
_entity.pdbx_description
1 polymer ?
#
loop_
_entity_poly.entity_id
_entity_poly.type
_entity_poly.pdbx_seq_one_letter_code
_entity_poly.pdbx_strand_id
1 'polypeptide(L)'
;MVESNYDILGIVEGTNEKEVRDAFRRLALQFHSDRGGENEQFIKIKQAYDDLKIGKKYPDTDYEKLKNSKVYSGDSEADVRRKNQILGQELFKEMKIAQDWASALNSSNTTATRLFGSKTLGEIELERKATGALSIKGNFMAGSFCYDGSIIMQGSITSPSWTEEFQTDIHLTKGDFKFINPLENKYKIENGAKLTVDNGNVVVGNIYGRKFRVEDPVRVGVFQIQEHRT
;
A
#
# COMPACT_ATOMS: atom_id res chain seq x y z
N MET A 1 9.09 -30.40 -24.02
CA MET A 1 8.24 -31.17 -23.08
C MET A 1 7.81 -30.20 -21.98
N VAL A 2 6.56 -30.25 -21.54
CA VAL A 2 6.06 -29.34 -20.49
C VAL A 2 6.53 -29.87 -19.15
N GLU A 3 7.28 -29.06 -18.39
CA GLU A 3 7.69 -29.40 -17.02
C GLU A 3 6.44 -29.56 -16.14
N SER A 4 6.37 -30.64 -15.37
CA SER A 4 5.31 -30.83 -14.38
C SER A 4 5.58 -30.01 -13.12
N ASN A 5 4.56 -29.81 -12.28
CA ASN A 5 4.73 -29.13 -11.00
C ASN A 5 5.68 -29.88 -10.05
N TYR A 6 5.76 -31.21 -10.20
CA TYR A 6 6.72 -32.04 -9.48
C TYR A 6 8.16 -31.80 -9.97
N ASP A 7 8.36 -31.64 -11.28
CA ASP A 7 9.67 -31.30 -11.86
C ASP A 7 10.13 -29.90 -11.42
N ILE A 8 9.21 -28.92 -11.36
CA ILE A 8 9.49 -27.56 -10.90
C ILE A 8 9.93 -27.55 -9.42
N LEU A 9 9.35 -28.41 -8.58
CA LEU A 9 9.76 -28.56 -7.18
C LEU A 9 10.93 -29.53 -6.99
N GLY A 10 11.37 -30.23 -8.05
CA GLY A 10 12.44 -31.21 -8.02
C GLY A 10 12.12 -32.44 -7.17
N ILE A 11 10.88 -32.90 -7.20
CA ILE A 11 10.36 -34.05 -6.44
C ILE A 11 9.71 -35.08 -7.37
N VAL A 12 9.54 -36.31 -6.89
CA VAL A 12 8.95 -37.40 -7.66
C VAL A 12 7.42 -37.27 -7.68
N GLU A 13 6.79 -37.64 -8.79
CA GLU A 13 5.33 -37.70 -8.85
C GLU A 13 4.76 -38.67 -7.80
N GLY A 14 3.74 -38.23 -7.06
CA GLY A 14 3.11 -39.04 -6.01
C GLY A 14 3.79 -38.98 -4.64
N THR A 15 4.78 -38.09 -4.46
CA THR A 15 5.33 -37.76 -3.13
C THR A 15 4.27 -37.18 -2.19
N ASN A 16 4.44 -37.40 -0.89
CA ASN A 16 3.50 -36.95 0.12
C ASN A 16 3.46 -35.41 0.27
N GLU A 17 2.38 -34.86 0.82
CA GLU A 17 2.23 -33.40 1.01
C GLU A 17 3.35 -32.78 1.86
N LYS A 18 3.96 -33.56 2.76
CA LYS A 18 5.05 -33.12 3.62
C LYS A 18 6.31 -32.84 2.79
N GLU A 19 6.64 -33.72 1.86
CA GLU A 19 7.76 -33.58 0.92
C GLU A 19 7.56 -32.43 -0.06
N VAL A 20 6.33 -32.24 -0.55
CA VAL A 20 5.95 -31.08 -1.37
C VAL A 20 6.22 -29.77 -0.62
N ARG A 21 5.84 -29.70 0.67
CA ARG A 21 6.04 -28.53 1.53
C ARG A 21 7.51 -28.29 1.86
N ASP A 22 8.26 -29.36 2.12
CA ASP A 22 9.69 -29.26 2.46
C ASP A 22 10.52 -28.86 1.22
N ALA A 23 10.16 -29.36 0.04
CA ALA A 23 10.76 -28.93 -1.24
C ALA A 23 10.47 -27.45 -1.53
N PHE A 24 9.22 -27.00 -1.34
CA PHE A 24 8.87 -25.59 -1.47
C PHE A 24 9.67 -24.70 -0.52
N ARG A 25 9.79 -25.08 0.77
CA ARG A 25 10.57 -24.31 1.76
C ARG A 25 12.04 -24.19 1.37
N ARG A 26 12.65 -25.30 0.90
CA ARG A 26 14.04 -25.32 0.44
C ARG A 26 14.26 -24.37 -0.73
N LEU A 27 13.38 -24.42 -1.74
CA LEU A 27 13.46 -23.59 -2.93
C LEU A 27 13.11 -22.11 -2.63
N ALA A 28 12.13 -21.86 -1.77
CA ALA A 28 11.77 -20.52 -1.32
C ALA A 28 12.93 -19.82 -0.59
N LEU A 29 13.73 -20.55 0.20
CA LEU A 29 14.92 -20.02 0.87
C LEU A 29 16.12 -19.81 -0.08
N GLN A 30 16.15 -20.52 -1.20
CA GLN A 30 17.19 -20.41 -2.22
C GLN A 30 16.92 -19.24 -3.18
N PHE A 31 15.65 -19.04 -3.56
CA PHE A 31 15.22 -18.02 -4.52
C PHE A 31 14.55 -16.80 -3.86
N HIS A 32 14.70 -16.64 -2.54
CA HIS A 32 14.20 -15.45 -1.84
C HIS A 32 14.92 -14.19 -2.36
N SER A 33 14.16 -13.11 -2.60
CA SER A 33 14.67 -11.83 -3.09
C SER A 33 15.76 -11.24 -2.18
N ASP A 34 15.63 -11.43 -0.86
CA ASP A 34 16.62 -10.95 0.13
C ASP A 34 17.99 -11.67 0.04
N ARG A 35 18.07 -12.76 -0.73
CA ARG A 35 19.32 -13.52 -0.98
C ARG A 35 19.80 -13.41 -2.44
N GLY A 36 19.20 -12.51 -3.23
CA GLY A 36 19.58 -12.29 -4.62
C GLY A 36 19.00 -13.31 -5.61
N GLY A 37 17.90 -13.99 -5.26
CA GLY A 37 17.22 -14.93 -6.15
C GLY A 37 16.44 -14.25 -7.28
N GLU A 38 16.29 -14.94 -8.42
CA GLU A 38 15.45 -14.48 -9.54
C GLU A 38 13.96 -14.57 -9.19
N ASN A 39 13.27 -13.43 -9.24
CA ASN A 39 11.85 -13.31 -8.95
C ASN A 39 10.98 -14.25 -9.81
N GLU A 40 11.37 -14.49 -11.07
CA GLU A 40 10.62 -15.37 -11.98
C GLU A 40 10.64 -16.83 -11.55
N GLN A 41 11.76 -17.33 -11.03
CA GLN A 41 11.84 -18.71 -10.51
C GLN A 41 11.02 -18.86 -9.24
N PHE A 42 11.05 -17.88 -8.34
CA PHE A 42 10.25 -17.91 -7.12
C PHE A 42 8.73 -17.95 -7.43
N ILE A 43 8.28 -17.16 -8.41
CA ILE A 43 6.89 -17.17 -8.86
C ILE A 43 6.50 -18.55 -9.41
N LYS A 44 7.35 -19.18 -10.23
CA LYS A 44 7.12 -20.54 -10.75
C LYS A 44 7.05 -21.59 -9.64
N ILE A 45 7.97 -21.53 -8.67
CA ILE A 45 8.03 -22.45 -7.52
C ILE A 45 6.76 -22.32 -6.66
N LYS A 46 6.31 -21.09 -6.41
CA LYS A 46 5.09 -20.83 -5.66
C LYS A 46 3.86 -21.38 -6.37
N GLN A 47 3.74 -21.12 -7.67
CA GLN A 47 2.63 -21.62 -8.48
C GLN A 47 2.59 -23.16 -8.49
N ALA A 48 3.73 -23.82 -8.68
CA ALA A 48 3.81 -25.28 -8.65
C ALA A 48 3.38 -25.86 -7.29
N TYR A 49 3.77 -25.22 -6.17
CA TYR A 49 3.34 -25.64 -4.84
C TYR A 49 1.82 -25.47 -4.63
N ASP A 50 1.26 -24.33 -5.01
CA ASP A 50 -0.16 -24.05 -4.88
C ASP A 50 -1.01 -24.99 -5.76
N ASP A 51 -0.55 -25.29 -6.97
CA ASP A 51 -1.18 -26.25 -7.88
C ASP A 51 -1.15 -27.67 -7.31
N LEU A 52 -0.02 -28.12 -6.75
CA LEU A 52 0.08 -29.45 -6.15
C LEU A 52 -0.81 -29.60 -4.91
N LYS A 53 -1.03 -28.52 -4.15
CA LYS A 53 -1.95 -28.50 -3.01
C LYS A 53 -3.40 -28.78 -3.41
N ILE A 54 -3.80 -28.42 -4.64
CA ILE A 54 -5.13 -28.71 -5.19
C ILE A 54 -5.14 -29.97 -6.08
N GLY A 55 -4.04 -30.73 -6.12
CA GLY A 55 -3.90 -31.96 -6.91
C GLY A 55 -3.62 -31.73 -8.41
N LYS A 56 -3.23 -30.52 -8.81
CA LYS A 56 -2.93 -30.17 -10.21
C LYS A 56 -1.48 -30.53 -10.55
N LYS A 57 -1.31 -31.49 -11.49
CA LYS A 57 -0.01 -32.06 -11.88
C LYS A 57 0.84 -31.15 -12.79
N TYR A 58 0.20 -30.36 -13.64
CA TYR A 58 0.88 -29.50 -14.62
C TYR A 58 0.53 -28.03 -14.39
N PRO A 59 1.46 -27.10 -14.64
CA PRO A 59 1.17 -25.67 -14.59
C PRO A 59 0.00 -25.29 -15.50
N ASP A 60 -0.60 -24.13 -15.24
CA ASP A 60 -1.60 -23.55 -16.14
C ASP A 60 -1.10 -23.52 -17.59
N THR A 61 -1.90 -24.07 -18.51
CA THR A 61 -1.70 -23.91 -19.96
C THR A 61 -1.85 -22.44 -20.35
N ASP A 62 -1.33 -22.01 -21.49
CA ASP A 62 -1.46 -20.59 -21.90
C ASP A 62 -2.92 -20.12 -22.03
N TYR A 63 -3.85 -21.04 -22.34
CA TYR A 63 -5.29 -20.79 -22.33
C TYR A 63 -5.87 -20.66 -20.91
N GLU A 64 -5.44 -21.52 -19.97
CA GLU A 64 -5.80 -21.39 -18.55
C GLU A 64 -5.18 -20.15 -17.92
N LYS A 65 -3.93 -19.82 -18.26
CA LYS A 65 -3.30 -18.55 -17.89
C LYS A 65 -4.11 -17.39 -18.42
N LEU A 66 -4.61 -17.42 -19.65
CA LEU A 66 -5.45 -16.35 -20.22
C LEU A 66 -6.83 -16.24 -19.52
N LYS A 67 -7.39 -17.38 -19.10
CA LYS A 67 -8.67 -17.49 -18.38
C LYS A 67 -8.53 -17.07 -16.91
N ASN A 68 -7.43 -17.46 -16.25
CA ASN A 68 -7.09 -17.15 -14.86
C ASN A 68 -6.47 -15.75 -14.74
N SER A 69 -5.76 -15.26 -15.77
CA SER A 69 -5.29 -13.85 -15.85
C SER A 69 -6.44 -12.87 -16.00
N LYS A 70 -7.65 -13.38 -16.29
CA LYS A 70 -8.90 -12.61 -16.24
C LYS A 70 -9.46 -12.48 -14.82
N VAL A 71 -8.67 -12.71 -13.76
CA VAL A 71 -9.15 -12.65 -12.38
C VAL A 71 -8.12 -12.06 -11.40
N TYR A 72 -8.26 -10.77 -11.14
CA TYR A 72 -8.40 -10.28 -9.76
C TYR A 72 -9.80 -9.64 -9.61
N SER A 73 -10.81 -10.29 -10.17
CA SER A 73 -12.22 -9.91 -10.08
C SER A 73 -12.99 -10.94 -9.25
N GLY A 74 -12.53 -11.17 -8.01
CA GLY A 74 -13.29 -11.91 -6.99
C GLY A 74 -14.31 -11.03 -6.26
N ASP A 75 -14.29 -9.74 -6.53
CA ASP A 75 -15.28 -8.77 -6.09
C ASP A 75 -15.91 -8.20 -7.35
N SER A 76 -17.25 -8.15 -7.44
CA SER A 76 -17.87 -7.29 -8.45
C SER A 76 -17.33 -5.86 -8.25
N GLU A 77 -17.34 -5.00 -9.27
CA GLU A 77 -16.98 -3.58 -9.05
C GLU A 77 -17.76 -2.97 -7.87
N ALA A 78 -19.00 -3.45 -7.64
CA ALA A 78 -19.81 -3.06 -6.50
C ALA A 78 -19.25 -3.56 -5.16
N ASP A 79 -18.68 -4.77 -5.09
CA ASP A 79 -18.06 -5.30 -3.88
C ASP A 79 -16.73 -4.60 -3.57
N VAL A 80 -15.90 -4.31 -4.58
CA VAL A 80 -14.69 -3.51 -4.42
C VAL A 80 -15.05 -2.12 -3.91
N ARG A 81 -16.04 -1.46 -4.53
CA ARG A 81 -16.54 -0.14 -4.10
C ARG A 81 -17.05 -0.17 -2.66
N ARG A 82 -17.82 -1.19 -2.27
CA ARG A 82 -18.32 -1.35 -0.89
C ARG A 82 -17.18 -1.52 0.12
N LYS A 83 -16.21 -2.40 -0.15
CA LYS A 83 -15.05 -2.59 0.73
C LYS A 83 -14.22 -1.33 0.87
N ASN A 84 -13.97 -0.66 -0.26
CA ASN A 84 -13.24 0.60 -0.32
C ASN A 84 -13.94 1.74 0.45
N GLN A 85 -15.27 1.78 0.41
CA GLN A 85 -16.07 2.74 1.17
C GLN A 85 -16.00 2.47 2.67
N ILE A 86 -16.10 1.21 3.10
CA ILE A 86 -15.98 0.81 4.51
C ILE A 86 -14.57 1.17 5.03
N LEU A 87 -13.54 0.83 4.26
CA LEU A 87 -12.15 1.15 4.59
C LEU A 87 -11.91 2.65 4.71
N GLY A 88 -12.46 3.45 3.77
CA GLY A 88 -12.41 4.90 3.83
C GLY A 88 -13.08 5.46 5.09
N GLN A 89 -14.24 4.92 5.47
CA GLN A 89 -14.96 5.32 6.68
C GLN A 89 -14.20 4.99 7.98
N GLU A 90 -13.58 3.82 8.07
CA GLU A 90 -12.80 3.41 9.24
C GLU A 90 -11.57 4.30 9.41
N LEU A 91 -10.78 4.48 8.34
CA LEU A 91 -9.60 5.34 8.35
C LEU A 91 -9.97 6.79 8.67
N PHE A 92 -11.04 7.32 8.07
CA PHE A 92 -11.51 8.68 8.35
C PHE A 92 -11.83 8.89 9.83
N LYS A 93 -12.53 7.93 10.46
CA LYS A 93 -12.84 7.99 11.89
C LYS A 93 -11.58 7.95 12.73
N GLU A 94 -10.61 7.09 12.40
CA GLU A 94 -9.34 7.04 13.12
C GLU A 94 -8.54 8.33 12.97
N MET A 95 -8.47 8.91 11.77
CA MET A 95 -7.76 10.17 11.54
C MET A 95 -8.39 11.32 12.32
N LYS A 96 -9.73 11.34 12.43
CA LYS A 96 -10.42 12.31 13.28
C LYS A 96 -10.05 12.16 14.76
N ILE A 97 -10.00 10.92 15.27
CA ILE A 97 -9.55 10.65 16.65
C ILE A 97 -8.10 11.09 16.85
N ALA A 98 -7.23 10.86 15.86
CA ALA A 98 -5.84 11.30 15.89
C ALA A 98 -5.72 12.83 15.91
N GLN A 99 -6.54 13.53 15.12
CA GLN A 99 -6.60 14.99 15.11
C GLN A 99 -7.07 15.56 16.45
N ASP A 100 -8.15 15.03 17.01
CA ASP A 100 -8.71 15.49 18.28
C ASP A 100 -7.70 15.25 19.42
N TRP A 101 -7.02 14.11 19.42
CA TRP A 101 -5.94 13.82 20.36
C TRP A 101 -4.76 14.80 20.22
N ALA A 102 -4.28 15.05 19.00
CA ALA A 102 -3.18 15.98 18.76
C ALA A 102 -3.57 17.42 19.16
N SER A 103 -4.82 17.82 18.88
CA SER A 103 -5.37 19.13 19.22
C SER A 103 -5.51 19.32 20.73
N ALA A 104 -5.93 18.28 21.46
CA ALA A 104 -6.02 18.31 22.92
C ALA A 104 -4.62 18.45 23.57
N LEU A 105 -3.62 17.72 23.07
CA LEU A 105 -2.24 17.86 23.54
C LEU A 105 -1.67 19.24 23.22
N ASN A 106 -1.98 19.77 22.03
CA ASN A 106 -1.51 21.09 21.63
C ASN A 106 -2.12 22.19 22.50
N SER A 107 -3.42 22.12 22.77
CA SER A 107 -4.15 23.08 23.61
C SER A 107 -3.71 23.04 25.07
N SER A 108 -3.38 21.84 25.59
CA SER A 108 -2.88 21.66 26.97
C SER A 108 -1.37 21.81 27.09
N ASN A 109 -0.66 22.06 25.98
CA ASN A 109 0.81 22.11 25.91
C ASN A 109 1.50 20.88 26.53
N THR A 110 0.90 19.71 26.35
CA THR A 110 1.41 18.43 26.88
C THR A 110 2.09 17.62 25.78
N THR A 111 3.03 16.76 26.20
CA THR A 111 3.74 15.85 25.31
C THR A 111 3.23 14.43 25.50
N ALA A 112 2.91 13.75 24.41
CA ALA A 112 2.61 12.34 24.43
C ALA A 112 2.84 11.73 23.05
N THR A 113 2.95 10.39 23.03
CA THR A 113 3.08 9.57 21.84
C THR A 113 1.96 8.55 21.81
N ARG A 114 1.34 8.34 20.65
CA ARG A 114 0.28 7.35 20.48
C ARG A 114 0.29 6.77 19.07
N LEU A 115 0.07 5.47 19.00
CA LEU A 115 -0.17 4.75 17.75
C LEU A 115 -1.67 4.78 17.41
N PHE A 116 -1.98 5.08 16.16
CA PHE A 116 -3.30 5.05 15.56
C PHE A 116 -3.27 4.09 14.36
N GLY A 117 -4.42 3.60 13.92
CA GLY A 117 -4.48 2.62 12.86
C GLY A 117 -4.55 1.19 13.36
N SER A 118 -4.47 0.27 12.41
CA SER A 118 -4.44 -1.16 12.66
C SER A 118 -3.40 -1.84 11.79
N LYS A 119 -2.94 -3.02 12.23
CA LYS A 119 -2.05 -3.88 11.44
C LYS A 119 -2.58 -4.18 10.02
N THR A 120 -3.89 -4.11 9.83
CA THR A 120 -4.56 -4.42 8.56
C THR A 120 -4.75 -3.19 7.66
N LEU A 121 -4.90 -2.00 8.23
CA LEU A 121 -5.19 -0.77 7.48
C LEU A 121 -4.00 0.20 7.38
N GLY A 122 -2.92 -0.09 8.11
CA GLY A 122 -1.76 0.78 8.28
C GLY A 122 -1.76 1.41 9.67
N GLU A 123 -0.58 1.48 10.26
CA GLU A 123 -0.36 2.10 11.57
C GLU A 123 0.40 3.42 11.38
N ILE A 124 -0.02 4.45 12.11
CA ILE A 124 0.67 5.73 12.19
C ILE A 124 0.97 6.08 13.65
N GLU A 125 2.21 6.48 13.92
CA GLU A 125 2.64 6.97 15.21
C GLU A 125 2.63 8.49 15.19
N LEU A 126 1.91 9.10 16.13
CA LEU A 126 1.95 10.53 16.36
C LEU A 126 2.64 10.81 17.69
N GLU A 127 3.55 11.79 17.70
CA GLU A 127 4.22 12.29 18.89
C GLU A 127 4.14 13.82 18.92
N ARG A 128 3.51 14.38 19.96
CA ARG A 128 3.58 15.82 20.25
C ARG A 128 4.85 16.08 21.05
N LYS A 129 5.84 16.72 20.41
CA LYS A 129 7.13 17.09 21.03
C LYS A 129 7.01 18.29 21.96
N ALA A 130 7.91 18.46 22.92
CA ALA A 130 7.91 19.61 23.84
C ALA A 130 7.89 20.98 23.13
N THR A 131 8.46 21.05 21.92
CA THR A 131 8.50 22.26 21.07
C THR A 131 7.16 22.68 20.48
N GLY A 132 6.10 21.86 20.59
CA GLY A 132 4.84 22.09 19.86
C GLY A 132 4.80 21.48 18.47
N ALA A 133 5.89 20.89 18.00
CA ALA A 133 5.90 20.16 16.74
C ALA A 133 5.24 18.78 16.90
N LEU A 134 4.42 18.40 15.92
CA LEU A 134 3.87 17.05 15.80
C LEU A 134 4.76 16.23 14.87
N SER A 135 5.31 15.13 15.39
CA SER A 135 6.00 14.12 14.59
C SER A 135 5.02 13.05 14.16
N ILE A 136 4.93 12.77 12.87
CA ILE A 136 4.09 11.72 12.29
C ILE A 136 5.00 10.69 11.63
N LYS A 137 4.90 9.42 12.03
CA LYS A 137 5.59 8.31 11.36
C LYS A 137 4.60 7.30 10.83
N GLY A 138 4.77 6.87 9.60
CA GLY A 138 3.86 5.97 8.89
C GLY A 138 3.23 6.64 7.67
N ASN A 139 2.60 5.82 6.83
CA ASN A 139 1.93 6.32 5.62
C ASN A 139 0.58 6.94 6.00
N PHE A 140 0.32 8.15 5.51
CA PHE A 140 -0.90 8.89 5.79
C PHE A 140 -1.89 8.74 4.64
N MET A 141 -3.12 8.30 4.95
CA MET A 141 -4.18 8.09 3.98
C MET A 141 -5.56 8.33 4.60
N ALA A 142 -6.50 8.79 3.77
CA ALA A 142 -7.92 8.93 4.03
C ALA A 142 -8.29 9.84 5.22
N GLY A 143 -8.67 11.09 4.91
CA GLY A 143 -9.28 12.01 5.86
C GLY A 143 -8.61 13.38 5.95
N SER A 144 -9.32 14.28 6.64
CA SER A 144 -8.87 15.64 6.91
C SER A 144 -8.17 15.69 8.27
N PHE A 145 -7.00 16.31 8.32
CA PHE A 145 -6.20 16.48 9.52
C PHE A 145 -5.72 17.92 9.63
N CYS A 146 -6.28 18.64 10.60
CA CYS A 146 -5.94 20.02 10.91
C CYS A 146 -5.03 20.09 12.15
N TYR A 147 -3.96 20.90 12.09
CA TYR A 147 -3.06 21.09 13.22
C TYR A 147 -2.55 22.53 13.34
N ASP A 148 -2.48 23.03 14.57
CA ASP A 148 -2.02 24.38 14.89
C ASP A 148 -0.57 24.38 15.38
N GLY A 149 0.36 24.03 14.50
CA GLY A 149 1.78 23.92 14.80
C GLY A 149 2.57 23.25 13.67
N SER A 150 3.89 23.14 13.86
CA SER A 150 4.73 22.51 12.84
C SER A 150 4.54 20.99 12.81
N ILE A 151 4.53 20.40 11.62
CA ILE A 151 4.49 18.94 11.43
C ILE A 151 5.81 18.47 10.81
N ILE A 152 6.38 17.41 11.37
CA ILE A 152 7.51 16.69 10.80
C ILE A 152 7.04 15.27 10.49
N MET A 153 7.13 14.86 9.22
CA MET A 153 6.58 13.58 8.78
C MET A 153 7.66 12.63 8.23
N GLN A 154 7.49 11.35 8.54
CA GLN A 154 8.24 10.21 8.00
C GLN A 154 7.26 9.19 7.42
N GLY A 155 7.06 9.23 6.11
CA GLY A 155 6.13 8.34 5.41
C GLY A 155 5.56 9.02 4.18
N SER A 156 4.86 8.25 3.35
CA SER A 156 4.20 8.80 2.16
C SER A 156 2.78 9.28 2.49
N ILE A 157 2.29 10.24 1.72
CA ILE A 157 0.92 10.73 1.78
C ILE A 157 0.21 10.27 0.49
N THR A 158 -0.92 9.60 0.62
CA THR A 158 -1.73 9.19 -0.53
C THR A 158 -3.20 9.48 -0.27
N SER A 159 -3.87 10.07 -1.25
CA SER A 159 -5.33 10.13 -1.22
C SER A 159 -5.93 8.83 -1.76
N PRO A 160 -7.03 8.32 -1.19
CA PRO A 160 -7.83 7.27 -1.82
C PRO A 160 -8.26 7.71 -3.22
N SER A 161 -8.04 6.86 -4.23
CA SER A 161 -8.41 7.16 -5.63
C SER A 161 -9.88 6.87 -5.95
N TRP A 162 -10.58 6.19 -5.05
CA TRP A 162 -11.92 5.63 -5.26
C TRP A 162 -13.06 6.41 -4.60
N THR A 163 -12.76 7.40 -3.75
CA THR A 163 -13.74 8.19 -2.99
C THR A 163 -13.29 9.63 -2.84
N GLU A 164 -14.15 10.58 -3.23
CA GLU A 164 -13.91 12.00 -2.95
C GLU A 164 -14.16 12.37 -1.48
N GLU A 165 -15.11 11.70 -0.84
CA GLU A 165 -15.52 11.94 0.55
C GLU A 165 -14.37 11.78 1.55
N PHE A 166 -13.45 10.86 1.29
CA PHE A 166 -12.31 10.55 2.16
C PHE A 166 -10.98 11.03 1.56
N GLN A 167 -11.01 12.09 0.76
CA GLN A 167 -9.78 12.69 0.26
C GLN A 167 -8.85 13.05 1.42
N THR A 168 -7.56 12.81 1.20
CA THR A 168 -6.54 13.16 2.17
C THR A 168 -6.27 14.66 2.09
N ASP A 169 -6.56 15.39 3.18
CA ASP A 169 -6.30 16.83 3.31
C ASP A 169 -5.60 17.11 4.63
N ILE A 170 -4.33 17.51 4.57
CA ILE A 170 -3.57 17.95 5.75
C ILE A 170 -3.54 19.48 5.73
N HIS A 171 -4.04 20.11 6.80
CA HIS A 171 -4.13 21.57 6.91
C HIS A 171 -3.41 22.06 8.16
N LEU A 172 -2.43 22.94 7.99
CA LEU A 172 -1.78 23.64 9.11
C LEU A 172 -2.26 25.09 9.13
N THR A 173 -2.80 25.53 10.26
CA THR A 173 -3.14 26.94 10.47
C THR A 173 -1.90 27.79 10.72
N LYS A 174 -0.85 27.21 11.33
CA LYS A 174 0.45 27.84 11.52
C LYS A 174 1.58 26.80 11.63
N GLY A 175 2.80 27.21 11.32
CA GLY A 175 4.00 26.38 11.45
C GLY A 175 4.38 25.70 10.13
N ASP A 176 5.55 25.06 10.13
CA ASP A 176 6.09 24.43 8.92
C ASP A 176 5.63 22.97 8.80
N PHE A 177 5.39 22.52 7.58
CA PHE A 177 5.29 21.10 7.24
C PHE A 177 6.61 20.63 6.61
N LYS A 178 7.25 19.59 7.15
CA LYS A 178 8.52 19.07 6.63
C LYS A 178 8.54 17.54 6.58
N PHE A 179 8.98 16.97 5.46
CA PHE A 179 9.41 15.57 5.43
C PHE A 179 10.85 15.42 5.93
N ILE A 180 11.15 14.31 6.60
CA ILE A 180 12.54 13.94 6.93
C ILE A 180 13.17 13.23 5.73
N ASN A 181 14.21 13.86 5.16
CA ASN A 181 15.01 13.36 4.03
C ASN A 181 14.16 12.72 2.90
N PRO A 182 13.17 13.43 2.33
CA PRO A 182 12.18 12.82 1.46
C PRO A 182 12.76 12.24 0.17
N LEU A 183 13.87 12.77 -0.34
CA LEU A 183 14.52 12.26 -1.56
C LEU A 183 15.27 10.95 -1.31
N GLU A 184 15.99 10.84 -0.18
CA GLU A 184 16.71 9.63 0.22
C GLU A 184 15.72 8.50 0.56
N ASN A 185 14.69 8.84 1.34
CA ASN A 185 13.66 7.90 1.76
C ASN A 185 12.59 7.63 0.69
N LYS A 186 12.65 8.34 -0.45
CA LYS A 186 11.71 8.22 -1.57
C LYS A 186 10.25 8.39 -1.16
N TYR A 187 9.99 9.26 -0.18
CA TYR A 187 8.62 9.58 0.24
C TYR A 187 7.89 10.32 -0.88
N LYS A 188 6.59 10.05 -0.97
CA LYS A 188 5.76 10.55 -2.06
C LYS A 188 4.49 11.20 -1.54
N ILE A 189 4.01 12.19 -2.28
CA ILE A 189 2.64 12.69 -2.20
C ILE A 189 1.95 12.25 -3.49
N GLU A 190 0.93 11.40 -3.40
CA GLU A 190 0.28 10.79 -4.56
C GLU A 190 -1.26 10.94 -4.52
N ASN A 191 -1.87 10.66 -5.68
CA ASN A 191 -3.32 10.56 -5.86
C ASN A 191 -4.13 11.83 -5.54
N GLY A 192 -3.49 12.99 -5.57
CA GLY A 192 -4.15 14.27 -5.31
C GLY A 192 -4.46 14.50 -3.84
N ALA A 193 -3.63 13.98 -2.93
CA ALA A 193 -3.62 14.41 -1.55
C ALA A 193 -3.32 15.91 -1.47
N LYS A 194 -4.04 16.61 -0.60
CA LYS A 194 -3.93 18.05 -0.41
C LYS A 194 -3.12 18.34 0.85
N LEU A 195 -2.22 19.31 0.74
CA LEU A 195 -1.45 19.84 1.85
C LEU A 195 -1.56 21.37 1.80
N THR A 196 -2.15 21.94 2.84
CA THR A 196 -2.39 23.39 2.96
C THR A 196 -1.67 23.90 4.20
N VAL A 197 -0.91 24.98 4.08
CA VAL A 197 -0.28 25.66 5.20
C VAL A 197 -0.60 27.15 5.09
N ASP A 198 -1.39 27.68 6.03
CA ASP A 198 -1.85 29.08 5.98
C ASP A 198 -0.72 30.05 6.33
N ASN A 199 0.08 29.72 7.35
CA ASN A 199 1.19 30.54 7.82
C ASN A 199 2.42 29.69 8.19
N GLY A 200 3.27 29.45 7.21
CA GLY A 200 4.50 28.68 7.34
C GLY A 200 5.01 28.18 6.00
N ASN A 201 6.02 27.31 6.04
CA ASN A 201 6.62 26.74 4.84
C ASN A 201 6.29 25.25 4.69
N VAL A 202 6.24 24.81 3.44
CA VAL A 202 6.15 23.38 3.07
C VAL A 202 7.48 22.94 2.47
N VAL A 203 8.14 21.96 3.10
CA VAL A 203 9.36 21.33 2.58
C VAL A 203 9.09 19.85 2.36
N VAL A 204 8.79 19.51 1.11
CA VAL A 204 8.47 18.15 0.68
C VAL A 204 9.39 17.71 -0.45
N GLY A 205 9.47 16.39 -0.68
CA GLY A 205 10.23 15.84 -1.80
C GLY A 205 9.39 15.74 -3.06
N ASN A 206 9.39 14.57 -3.68
CA ASN A 206 8.70 14.35 -4.94
C ASN A 206 7.17 14.36 -4.77
N ILE A 207 6.50 15.17 -5.59
CA ILE A 207 5.04 15.24 -5.69
C ILE A 207 4.63 14.55 -7.00
N TYR A 208 3.69 13.61 -6.93
CA TYR A 208 3.20 12.88 -8.10
C TYR A 208 1.71 13.15 -8.33
N GLY A 209 1.38 13.33 -9.59
CA GLY A 209 0.01 13.51 -10.05
C GLY A 209 -0.87 12.27 -9.93
N ARG A 210 -2.18 12.43 -10.16
CA ARG A 210 -3.10 11.28 -10.30
C ARG A 210 -2.77 10.54 -11.59
N LYS A 211 -2.60 9.21 -11.50
CA LYS A 211 -2.40 8.33 -12.65
C LYS A 211 -3.70 7.59 -12.96
N PHE A 212 -4.26 7.83 -14.14
CA PHE A 212 -5.42 7.10 -14.63
C PHE A 212 -4.98 6.04 -15.63
N ARG A 213 -5.43 4.81 -15.42
CA ARG A 213 -5.35 3.77 -16.44
C ARG A 213 -6.55 3.96 -17.37
N VAL A 214 -6.29 4.42 -18.59
CA VAL A 214 -7.30 4.64 -19.61
C VAL A 214 -7.20 3.48 -20.60
N GLU A 215 -8.27 2.67 -20.72
CA GLU A 215 -8.32 1.59 -21.70
C GLU A 215 -8.35 2.15 -23.14
N ASP A 216 -7.65 1.48 -24.04
CA ASP A 216 -7.69 1.82 -25.46
C ASP A 216 -9.11 1.51 -26.00
N PRO A 217 -9.79 2.48 -26.62
CA PRO A 217 -11.18 2.33 -27.03
C PRO A 217 -11.38 1.28 -28.13
N VAL A 218 -10.30 0.83 -28.79
CA VAL A 218 -10.34 -0.12 -29.90
C VAL A 218 -9.68 -1.45 -29.55
N ARG A 219 -8.63 -1.44 -28.71
CA ARG A 219 -7.80 -2.62 -28.43
C ARG A 219 -8.01 -3.15 -27.02
N VAL A 220 -8.67 -4.31 -26.94
CA VAL A 220 -8.89 -5.04 -25.67
C VAL A 220 -7.56 -5.40 -25.01
N GLY A 221 -7.40 -5.01 -23.74
CA GLY A 221 -6.20 -5.31 -22.94
C GLY A 221 -5.05 -4.32 -23.11
N VAL A 222 -5.17 -3.34 -24.02
CA VAL A 222 -4.21 -2.23 -24.16
C VAL A 222 -4.71 -1.05 -23.33
N PHE A 223 -3.80 -0.41 -22.59
CA PHE A 223 -4.12 0.76 -21.77
C PHE A 223 -3.00 1.79 -21.84
N GLN A 224 -3.36 3.06 -21.66
CA GLN A 224 -2.44 4.17 -21.48
C GLN A 224 -2.50 4.64 -20.03
N ILE A 225 -1.34 5.05 -19.49
CA ILE A 225 -1.28 5.71 -18.19
C ILE A 225 -1.30 7.21 -18.45
N GLN A 226 -2.40 7.86 -18.10
CA GLN A 226 -2.53 9.31 -18.15
C GLN A 226 -2.14 9.88 -16.79
N GLU A 227 -1.08 10.70 -16.75
CA GLU A 227 -0.63 11.37 -15.52
C GLU A 227 -1.13 12.82 -15.51
N HIS A 228 -2.03 13.15 -14.57
CA HIS A 228 -2.46 14.51 -14.31
C HIS A 228 -1.60 15.10 -13.19
N ARG A 229 -0.65 15.95 -13.57
CA ARG A 229 0.15 16.74 -12.62
C ARG A 229 -0.65 17.97 -12.20
N THR A 230 -0.71 18.22 -10.90
CA THR A 230 -1.26 19.45 -10.31
C THR A 230 -0.19 20.52 -10.26
#